data_AF-A0A093QW13-F1
#
_entry.id   AF-A0A093QW13-F1
#
_cell.length_a   1.000
_cell.length_b   1.000
_cell.length_c   1.000
_cell.angle_alpha   90.00
_cell.angle_beta   90.00
_cell.angle_gamma   90.00
#
_symmetry.space_group_name_H-M   'P 1'
#
loop_
_entity.id
_entity.type
_entity.pdbx_description
1 polymer ?
#
loop_
_entity_poly.entity_id
_entity_poly.type
_entity_poly.pdbx_seq_one_letter_code
_entity_poly.pdbx_strand_id
1 'polypeptide(L)'
;KQLLKAQKKAQRRESLLKLEAEKKKLRTILQVQYVLQNFTQEHVQKDFKGGVNGAIYLPSKELDYLIRFAKLTCPERNENL
;
A
#
# COMPACT_ATOMS: atom_id res chain seq x y z
N LYS A 1 16.95 39.06 15.59
CA LYS A 1 17.73 37.80 15.77
C LYS A 1 16.87 36.62 16.27
N GLN A 2 16.06 36.77 17.33
CA GLN A 2 15.22 35.68 17.86
C GLN A 2 14.11 35.20 16.88
N LEU A 3 13.42 36.13 16.21
CA LEU A 3 12.37 35.78 15.24
C LEU A 3 12.89 34.90 14.10
N LEU A 4 14.03 35.25 13.50
CA LEU A 4 14.66 34.45 12.44
C LEU A 4 15.05 33.04 12.92
N LYS A 5 15.50 32.91 14.18
CA LYS A 5 15.83 31.61 14.79
C LYS A 5 14.56 30.77 15.00
N ALA A 6 13.48 31.39 15.46
CA ALA A 6 12.18 30.73 15.63
C ALA A 6 11.61 30.26 14.29
N GLN A 7 11.68 31.09 13.24
CA GLN A 7 11.25 30.74 11.88
C GLN A 7 12.04 29.54 11.32
N LYS A 8 13.38 29.56 11.43
CA LYS A 8 14.22 28.42 10.99
C LYS A 8 13.91 27.13 11.75
N LYS A 9 13.58 27.22 13.05
CA LYS A 9 13.17 26.05 13.86
C LYS A 9 11.82 25.51 13.39
N ALA A 10 10.84 26.38 13.12
CA ALA A 10 9.54 25.99 12.61
C ALA A 10 9.66 25.31 11.24
N GLN A 11 10.41 25.89 10.31
CA GLN A 11 10.64 25.34 8.97
C GLN A 11 11.30 23.95 9.03
N ARG A 12 12.32 23.77 9.88
CA ARG A 12 12.97 22.45 10.08
C ARG A 12 12.00 21.41 10.61
N ARG A 13 11.15 21.77 11.57
CA ARG A 13 10.13 20.87 12.13
C ARG A 13 9.13 20.46 11.05
N GLU A 14 8.65 21.41 10.26
CA GLU A 14 7.73 21.14 9.16
C GLU A 14 8.34 20.21 8.10
N SER A 15 9.59 20.47 7.68
CA SER A 15 10.29 19.60 6.72
C SER A 15 10.45 18.17 7.26
N LEU A 16 10.76 18.01 8.54
CA LEU A 16 10.90 16.70 9.17
C LEU A 16 9.56 15.96 9.22
N LEU A 17 8.47 16.64 9.64
CA LEU A 17 7.13 16.05 9.67
C LEU A 17 6.66 15.65 8.27
N LYS A 18 6.93 16.47 7.26
CA LYS A 18 6.60 16.15 5.86
C LYS A 18 7.35 14.90 5.38
N LEU A 19 8.65 14.81 5.66
CA LEU A 19 9.46 13.66 5.29
C LEU A 19 9.00 12.38 5.99
N GLU A 20 8.64 12.45 7.28
CA GLU A 20 8.08 11.31 8.01
C GLU A 20 6.74 10.86 7.41
N ALA A 21 5.87 11.80 7.03
CA ALA A 21 4.60 11.49 6.37
C ALA A 21 4.82 10.82 5.00
N GLU A 22 5.77 11.30 4.20
CA GLU A 22 6.11 10.69 2.90
C GLU A 22 6.68 9.28 3.08
N LYS A 23 7.59 9.07 4.04
CA LYS A 23 8.10 7.73 4.37
C LYS A 23 6.99 6.78 4.82
N LYS A 24 6.06 7.26 5.67
CA LYS A 24 4.91 6.48 6.12
C LYS A 24 4.02 6.10 4.94
N LYS A 25 3.74 7.05 4.04
CA LYS A 25 2.95 6.82 2.82
C LYS A 25 3.62 5.79 1.91
N LEU A 26 4.93 5.90 1.68
CA LEU A 26 5.68 4.93 0.87
C LEU A 26 5.61 3.52 1.48
N ARG A 27 5.82 3.40 2.80
CA ARG A 27 5.68 2.11 3.50
C ARG A 27 4.29 1.52 3.31
N THR A 28 3.25 2.33 3.46
CA THR A 28 1.87 1.88 3.24
C THR A 28 1.63 1.43 1.79
N ILE A 29 2.15 2.16 0.80
CA ILE A 29 2.05 1.75 -0.61
C ILE A 29 2.71 0.39 -0.83
N LEU A 30 3.93 0.18 -0.31
CA LEU A 30 4.64 -1.08 -0.47
C LEU A 30 3.94 -2.25 0.23
N GLN A 31 3.36 -2.01 1.42
CA GLN A 31 2.57 -3.01 2.14
C GLN A 31 1.30 -3.39 1.35
N VAL A 32 0.60 -2.40 0.80
CA VAL A 32 -0.59 -2.64 -0.04
C VAL A 32 -0.21 -3.40 -1.31
N GLN A 33 0.88 -3.00 -1.97
CA GLN A 33 1.39 -3.69 -3.16
C GLN A 33 1.73 -5.15 -2.85
N TYR A 34 2.39 -5.43 -1.73
CA TYR A 34 2.70 -6.80 -1.31
C TYR A 34 1.43 -7.63 -1.12
N VAL A 35 0.43 -7.11 -0.42
CA VAL A 35 -0.84 -7.81 -0.20
C VAL A 35 -1.56 -8.07 -1.53
N LEU A 36 -1.68 -7.05 -2.39
CA LEU A 36 -2.34 -7.18 -3.69
C LEU A 36 -1.60 -8.14 -4.62
N GLN A 37 -0.27 -8.12 -4.62
CA GLN A 37 0.54 -9.09 -5.37
C GLN A 37 0.24 -10.53 -4.92
N ASN A 38 0.01 -10.78 -3.63
CA ASN A 38 -0.35 -12.12 -3.17
C ASN A 38 -1.76 -12.53 -3.65
N PHE A 39 -2.69 -11.59 -3.80
CA PHE A 39 -4.01 -11.87 -4.38
C PHE A 39 -3.98 -12.26 -5.86
N THR A 40 -2.87 -12.09 -6.59
CA THR A 40 -2.74 -12.62 -7.96
C THR A 40 -2.52 -14.14 -7.97
N GLN A 41 -2.16 -14.75 -6.83
CA GLN A 41 -1.90 -16.17 -6.70
C GLN A 41 -3.19 -16.93 -6.37
N GLU A 42 -3.49 -17.98 -7.14
CA GLU A 42 -4.76 -18.71 -7.05
C GLU A 42 -4.97 -19.37 -5.67
N HIS A 43 -3.91 -19.93 -5.08
CA HIS A 43 -4.01 -20.59 -3.77
C HIS A 43 -4.38 -19.59 -2.66
N VAL A 44 -3.83 -18.37 -2.69
CA VAL A 44 -4.19 -17.30 -1.75
C VAL A 44 -5.65 -16.94 -1.91
N GLN A 45 -6.16 -16.82 -3.14
CA GLN A 45 -7.59 -16.52 -3.36
C GLN A 45 -8.50 -17.61 -2.80
N LYS A 46 -8.12 -18.89 -2.90
CA LYS A 46 -8.87 -20.01 -2.31
C LYS A 46 -8.92 -19.90 -0.78
N ASP A 47 -7.81 -19.51 -0.16
CA ASP A 47 -7.75 -19.32 1.28
C ASP A 47 -8.73 -18.25 1.77
N PHE A 48 -8.79 -17.09 1.11
CA PHE A 48 -9.73 -16.02 1.44
C PHE A 48 -11.19 -16.34 1.07
N LYS A 49 -11.44 -17.17 0.05
CA LYS A 49 -12.79 -17.69 -0.24
C LYS A 49 -13.29 -18.66 0.82
N GLY A 50 -12.38 -19.47 1.38
CA GLY A 50 -12.70 -20.50 2.36
C GLY A 50 -12.60 -20.05 3.82
N GLY A 51 -11.92 -18.92 4.09
CA GLY A 51 -11.57 -18.52 5.45
C GLY A 51 -10.61 -19.50 6.12
N VAL A 52 -9.68 -20.08 5.36
CA VAL A 52 -8.75 -21.12 5.82
C VAL A 52 -7.31 -20.57 5.92
N ASN A 53 -6.39 -21.31 6.55
CA ASN A 53 -4.99 -20.90 6.74
C ASN A 53 -4.82 -19.54 7.45
N GLY A 54 -5.78 -19.17 8.31
CA GLY A 54 -5.79 -17.89 9.03
C GLY A 54 -6.26 -16.70 8.19
N ALA A 55 -6.72 -16.91 6.96
CA ALA A 55 -7.34 -15.87 6.14
C ALA A 55 -8.72 -15.50 6.70
N ILE A 56 -9.03 -14.21 6.69
CA ILE A 56 -10.41 -13.75 6.91
C ILE A 56 -11.27 -14.16 5.71
N TYR A 57 -12.49 -14.63 5.98
CA TYR A 57 -13.45 -14.88 4.90
C TYR A 57 -13.79 -13.57 4.19
N LEU A 58 -13.68 -13.56 2.87
CA LEU A 58 -14.13 -12.46 2.03
C LEU A 58 -15.27 -12.92 1.11
N PRO A 59 -16.40 -12.18 1.07
CA PRO A 59 -17.43 -12.42 0.06
C PRO A 59 -16.86 -12.41 -1.35
N SER A 60 -17.38 -13.28 -2.22
CA SER A 60 -16.85 -13.44 -3.57
C SER A 60 -16.75 -12.12 -4.35
N LYS A 61 -17.70 -11.20 -4.15
CA LYS A 61 -17.71 -9.88 -4.81
C LYS A 61 -16.58 -8.97 -4.33
N GLU A 62 -16.30 -8.97 -3.03
CA GLU A 62 -15.25 -8.15 -2.43
C GLU A 62 -13.86 -8.66 -2.82
N LEU A 63 -13.68 -9.98 -2.78
CA LEU A 63 -12.45 -10.60 -3.23
C LEU A 63 -12.19 -10.35 -4.73
N ASP A 64 -13.22 -10.40 -5.55
CA ASP A 64 -13.13 -10.10 -6.99
C ASP A 64 -12.74 -8.63 -7.26
N TYR A 65 -13.19 -7.68 -6.44
CA TYR A 65 -12.68 -6.30 -6.50
C TYR A 65 -11.18 -6.21 -6.20
N LEU A 66 -10.70 -6.90 -5.17
CA LEU A 66 -9.28 -6.91 -4.81
C LEU A 66 -8.41 -7.57 -5.90
N ILE A 67 -8.86 -8.67 -6.48
CA ILE A 67 -8.16 -9.36 -7.57
C ILE A 67 -8.05 -8.46 -8.81
N ARG A 68 -9.16 -7.81 -9.22
CA ARG A 68 -9.13 -6.87 -10.35
C ARG A 68 -8.20 -5.69 -10.07
N PHE A 69 -8.25 -5.14 -8.86
CA PHE A 69 -7.39 -4.04 -8.48
C PHE A 69 -5.91 -4.44 -8.48
N ALA A 70 -5.59 -5.64 -7.98
CA ALA A 70 -4.23 -6.19 -7.99
C ALA A 70 -3.64 -6.27 -9.41
N LYS A 71 -4.44 -6.68 -10.42
CA LYS A 71 -3.99 -6.72 -11.82
C LYS A 71 -3.63 -5.35 -12.39
N LEU A 72 -4.25 -4.28 -11.89
CA LEU A 72 -3.96 -2.90 -12.31
C LEU A 72 -2.73 -2.33 -11.60
N THR A 73 -2.56 -2.63 -10.31
CA THR A 73 -1.45 -2.11 -9.51
C THR A 73 -0.17 -2.92 -9.61
N CYS A 74 -0.29 -4.20 -9.99
CA CYS A 74 0.80 -5.16 -10.13
C CYS A 74 0.73 -5.83 -11.51
N PRO A 75 0.89 -5.07 -12.62
CA PRO A 75 0.74 -5.61 -13.95
C PRO A 75 1.89 -6.56 -14.31
N GLU A 76 1.60 -7.52 -15.17
CA GLU A 76 2.63 -8.28 -15.88
C GLU A 76 3.40 -7.36 -16.82
N ARG A 77 4.64 -7.75 -17.15
CA ARG A 77 5.46 -7.00 -18.08
C ARG A 77 4.81 -7.01 -19.47
N ASN A 78 4.51 -5.82 -19.98
CA ASN A 78 4.02 -5.64 -21.33
C ASN A 78 5.21 -5.29 -22.25
N GLU A 79 5.64 -6.24 -23.09
CA GLU A 79 6.77 -6.05 -24.02
C GLU A 79 6.41 -5.20 -25.27
N ASN A 80 5.15 -4.76 -25.39
CA ASN A 80 4.68 -3.94 -26.52
C ASN A 80 4.77 -2.42 -26.26
N LEU A 81 5.38 -2.00 -25.15
CA LEU A 81 5.65 -0.61 -24.77
C LEU A 81 7.16 -0.34 -24.85
#